data_AF-A0A1B2HX55-F1
#
_entry.id   AF-A0A1B2HX55-F1
#
_cell.length_a   1.000
_cell.length_b   1.000
_cell.length_c   1.000
_cell.angle_alpha   90.00
_cell.angle_beta   90.00
_cell.angle_gamma   90.00
#
_symmetry.space_group_name_H-M   'P 1'
#
loop_
_entity.id
_entity.type
_entity.pdbx_description
1 polymer ?
#
loop_
_entity_poly.entity_id
_entity_poly.type
_entity_poly.pdbx_seq_one_letter_code
_entity_poly.pdbx_strand_id
1 'polypeptide(L)'
;MRTAALPVAAALALTACGHPTELEDQPMTTPMNDPALMTAADAIVPVLERRFADFYAGLRVRNEVPELVVYRKPDPELDAEITELGQGARIVFQDAKYTLVELKASVSCAMGVPTVVIAGPAVEGSGVRVTTTGDPATVVADLETRCPGMDFHVEQGEAPVPAGRR
;
A
#
# COMPACT_ATOMS: atom_id res chain seq x y z
N MET A 1 -3.01 -43.19 65.35
CA MET A 1 -2.83 -44.51 64.73
C MET A 1 -1.75 -44.39 63.65
N ARG A 2 -0.64 -45.12 63.86
CA ARG A 2 0.33 -45.71 62.90
C ARG A 2 0.97 -44.80 61.85
N THR A 3 2.16 -44.21 62.09
CA THR A 3 3.55 -44.75 61.94
C THR A 3 3.92 -45.35 60.58
N ALA A 4 4.77 -44.61 59.84
CA ALA A 4 5.96 -44.97 59.04
C ALA A 4 6.10 -46.36 58.35
N ALA A 5 6.52 -46.37 57.07
CA ALA A 5 7.93 -46.62 56.65
C ALA A 5 8.06 -46.91 55.13
N LEU A 6 9.06 -46.27 54.50
CA LEU A 6 9.76 -46.58 53.22
C LEU A 6 10.43 -47.98 53.25
N PRO A 7 11.18 -48.48 52.21
CA PRO A 7 11.51 -47.98 50.86
C PRO A 7 11.41 -49.11 49.77
N VAL A 8 11.74 -48.84 48.49
CA VAL A 8 12.75 -49.59 47.72
C VAL A 8 13.17 -48.73 46.52
N ALA A 9 14.47 -48.52 46.41
CA ALA A 9 15.16 -47.85 45.33
C ALA A 9 15.27 -48.73 44.08
N ALA A 10 15.18 -48.11 42.91
CA ALA A 10 15.83 -48.62 41.70
C ALA A 10 16.28 -47.42 40.86
N ALA A 11 17.60 -47.20 40.87
CA ALA A 11 18.27 -46.28 39.98
C ALA A 11 18.40 -46.93 38.58
N LEU A 12 17.99 -46.20 37.54
CA LEU A 12 18.47 -46.43 36.18
C LEU A 12 18.86 -45.07 35.60
N ALA A 13 20.16 -44.88 35.44
CA ALA A 13 20.74 -43.80 34.67
C ALA A 13 20.62 -44.14 33.18
N LEU A 14 19.92 -43.29 32.44
CA LEU A 14 20.06 -43.19 30.99
C LEU A 14 20.50 -41.76 30.66
N THR A 15 21.79 -41.63 30.40
CA THR A 15 22.39 -40.52 29.69
C THR A 15 21.77 -40.45 28.29
N ALA A 16 20.91 -39.45 28.07
CA ALA A 16 20.51 -39.03 26.73
C ALA A 16 20.73 -37.51 26.64
N CYS A 17 21.79 -37.13 25.92
CA CYS A 17 22.00 -35.77 25.45
C CYS A 17 20.88 -35.44 24.45
N GLY A 18 19.76 -34.91 24.94
CA GLY A 18 18.72 -34.30 24.12
C GLY A 18 18.76 -32.80 24.35
N HIS A 19 19.46 -32.08 23.48
CA HIS A 19 19.40 -30.64 23.43
C HIS A 19 17.93 -30.23 23.23
N PRO A 20 17.36 -29.32 24.05
CA PRO A 20 16.15 -28.67 23.63
C PRO A 20 16.50 -27.88 22.36
N THR A 21 16.00 -28.35 21.22
CA THR A 21 15.87 -27.51 20.04
C THR A 21 14.87 -26.42 20.43
N GLU A 22 15.43 -25.33 20.94
CA GLU A 22 14.79 -24.03 20.92
C GLU A 22 14.36 -23.84 19.46
N LEU A 23 13.07 -23.97 19.20
CA LEU A 23 12.45 -23.42 18.00
C LEU A 23 12.64 -21.92 18.15
N GLU A 24 13.84 -21.46 17.77
CA GLU A 24 14.07 -20.06 17.43
C GLU A 24 12.96 -19.70 16.46
N ASP A 25 12.02 -18.90 16.95
CA ASP A 25 11.24 -17.95 16.17
C ASP A 25 12.22 -17.26 15.23
N GLN A 26 12.43 -17.85 14.06
CA GLN A 26 13.18 -17.18 13.02
C GLN A 26 12.35 -15.93 12.73
N PRO A 27 12.90 -14.71 12.92
CA PRO A 27 12.22 -13.54 12.42
C PRO A 27 12.08 -13.78 10.93
N MET A 28 10.84 -13.98 10.47
CA MET A 28 10.51 -13.99 9.05
C MET A 28 10.83 -12.58 8.55
N THR A 29 12.10 -12.34 8.23
CA THR A 29 12.53 -11.22 7.44
C THR A 29 12.03 -11.51 6.03
N THR A 30 10.74 -11.24 5.81
CA THR A 30 10.18 -11.24 4.47
C THR A 30 11.10 -10.35 3.63
N PRO A 31 11.62 -10.82 2.49
CA PRO A 31 12.47 -10.00 1.65
C PRO A 31 11.74 -8.68 1.39
N MET A 32 12.44 -7.55 1.57
CA MET A 32 11.88 -6.21 1.36
C MET A 32 11.34 -5.99 -0.06
N ASN A 33 11.58 -6.94 -0.97
CA ASN A 33 10.92 -7.08 -2.26
C ASN A 33 10.43 -8.53 -2.40
N ASP A 34 9.18 -8.79 -2.02
CA ASP A 34 8.57 -10.10 -2.27
C ASP A 34 8.33 -10.25 -3.79
N PRO A 35 9.01 -11.18 -4.47
CA PRO A 35 8.87 -11.36 -5.91
C PRO A 35 7.45 -11.78 -6.32
N ALA A 36 6.69 -12.43 -5.43
CA ALA A 36 5.30 -12.79 -5.70
C ALA A 36 4.39 -11.55 -5.76
N LEU A 37 4.61 -10.58 -4.86
CA LEU A 37 3.86 -9.31 -4.88
C LEU A 37 4.15 -8.50 -6.13
N MET A 38 5.42 -8.42 -6.54
CA MET A 38 5.80 -7.71 -7.75
C MET A 38 5.24 -8.38 -9.00
N THR A 39 5.31 -9.71 -9.08
CA THR A 39 4.71 -10.48 -10.19
C THR A 39 3.20 -10.27 -10.27
N ALA A 40 2.51 -10.29 -9.11
CA ALA A 40 1.08 -10.01 -9.06
C ALA A 40 0.77 -8.57 -9.49
N ALA A 41 1.52 -7.59 -9.01
CA ALA A 41 1.36 -6.19 -9.41
C ALA A 41 1.53 -6.00 -10.93
N ASP A 42 2.57 -6.60 -11.52
CA ASP A 42 2.84 -6.53 -12.96
C ASP A 42 1.71 -7.16 -13.80
N ALA A 43 1.07 -8.22 -13.30
CA ALA A 43 -0.09 -8.85 -13.94
C ALA A 43 -1.37 -8.03 -13.79
N ILE A 44 -1.59 -7.43 -12.61
CA ILE A 44 -2.83 -6.76 -12.21
C ILE A 44 -2.95 -5.36 -12.80
N VAL A 45 -1.88 -4.56 -12.74
CA VAL A 45 -1.91 -3.13 -13.14
C VAL A 45 -2.44 -2.92 -14.57
N PRO A 46 -1.98 -3.67 -15.60
CA PRO A 46 -2.49 -3.47 -16.96
C PRO A 46 -3.98 -3.81 -17.12
N VAL A 47 -4.53 -4.68 -16.28
CA VAL A 47 -5.96 -5.03 -16.29
C VAL A 47 -6.77 -3.94 -15.62
N LEU A 48 -6.34 -3.49 -14.44
CA LEU A 48 -6.96 -2.38 -13.72
C LEU A 48 -7.04 -1.12 -14.57
N GLU A 49 -5.95 -0.75 -15.25
CA GLU A 49 -5.90 0.48 -16.04
C GLU A 49 -6.70 0.42 -17.34
N ARG A 50 -6.87 -0.76 -17.95
CA ARG A 50 -7.54 -0.88 -19.25
C ARG A 50 -9.02 -1.22 -19.13
N ARG A 51 -9.39 -2.07 -18.17
CA ARG A 51 -10.73 -2.63 -18.07
C ARG A 51 -11.54 -2.06 -16.92
N PHE A 52 -10.85 -1.64 -15.85
CA PHE A 52 -11.50 -1.15 -14.63
C PHE A 52 -11.13 0.30 -14.30
N ALA A 53 -10.75 1.10 -15.29
CA ALA A 53 -10.31 2.49 -15.09
C ALA A 53 -11.37 3.35 -14.35
N ASP A 54 -12.65 3.04 -14.54
CA ASP A 54 -13.79 3.73 -13.92
C ASP A 54 -14.08 3.29 -12.48
N PHE A 55 -13.36 2.30 -11.96
CA PHE A 55 -13.50 1.80 -10.59
C PHE A 55 -12.18 1.85 -9.82
N TYR A 56 -11.05 1.67 -10.51
CA TYR A 56 -9.71 1.68 -9.95
C TYR A 56 -9.22 3.10 -9.66
N ALA A 57 -8.58 3.30 -8.51
CA ALA A 57 -7.94 4.55 -8.12
C ALA A 57 -6.41 4.47 -8.12
N GLY A 58 -5.87 3.38 -7.58
CA GLY A 58 -4.43 3.18 -7.45
C GLY A 58 -4.09 1.87 -6.76
N LEU A 59 -2.82 1.48 -6.85
CA LEU A 59 -2.29 0.25 -6.28
C LEU A 59 -1.03 0.56 -5.49
N ARG A 60 -0.89 -0.04 -4.32
CA ARG A 60 0.28 0.10 -3.46
C ARG A 60 0.78 -1.26 -3.02
N VAL A 61 2.05 -1.54 -3.29
CA VAL A 61 2.77 -2.65 -2.67
C VAL A 61 3.21 -2.21 -1.29
N ARG A 62 2.83 -2.97 -0.25
CA ARG A 62 3.33 -2.79 1.11
C ARG A 62 4.34 -3.90 1.38
N ASN A 63 5.57 -3.51 1.71
CA ASN A 63 6.65 -4.47 1.95
C ASN A 63 6.80 -4.79 3.45
N GLU A 64 6.36 -3.90 4.33
CA GLU A 64 6.41 -4.13 5.79
C GLU A 64 5.40 -5.19 6.24
N VAL A 65 4.27 -5.24 5.55
CA VAL A 65 3.28 -6.31 5.62
C VAL A 65 3.09 -6.74 4.17
N PRO A 66 3.56 -7.92 3.75
CA PRO A 66 3.62 -8.31 2.34
C PRO A 66 2.19 -8.43 1.77
N GLU A 67 1.68 -7.33 1.24
CA GLU A 67 0.34 -7.24 0.69
C GLU A 67 0.28 -6.21 -0.46
N LEU A 68 -0.61 -6.50 -1.40
CA LEU A 68 -0.97 -5.64 -2.50
C LEU A 68 -2.29 -4.95 -2.15
N VAL A 69 -2.25 -3.64 -1.94
CA VAL A 69 -3.46 -2.85 -1.66
C VAL A 69 -3.99 -2.26 -2.96
N VAL A 70 -5.23 -2.60 -3.32
CA VAL A 70 -5.94 -2.06 -4.48
C VAL A 70 -7.00 -1.08 -3.98
N TYR A 71 -6.80 0.20 -4.29
CA TYR A 71 -7.75 1.27 -3.98
C TYR A 71 -8.74 1.40 -5.13
N ARG A 72 -10.03 1.29 -4.83
CA ARG A 72 -11.09 1.22 -5.85
C ARG A 72 -12.46 1.64 -5.30
N LYS A 73 -13.40 1.99 -6.15
CA LYS A 73 -14.83 1.97 -5.81
C LYS A 73 -15.31 0.51 -5.79
N PRO A 74 -16.22 0.11 -4.88
CA PRO A 74 -16.73 -1.26 -4.80
C PRO A 74 -17.26 -1.78 -6.15
N ASP A 75 -16.66 -2.86 -6.64
CA ASP A 75 -17.09 -3.56 -7.84
C ASP A 75 -16.74 -5.06 -7.72
N PRO A 76 -17.74 -5.96 -7.70
CA PRO A 76 -17.49 -7.39 -7.48
C PRO A 76 -16.81 -8.08 -8.68
N GLU A 77 -16.95 -7.56 -9.89
CA GLU A 77 -16.29 -8.12 -11.08
C GLU A 77 -14.78 -7.85 -11.03
N LEU A 78 -14.39 -6.62 -10.71
CA LEU A 78 -13.01 -6.24 -10.42
C LEU A 78 -12.42 -7.12 -9.32
N ASP A 79 -13.11 -7.26 -8.19
CA ASP A 79 -12.61 -8.03 -7.05
C ASP A 79 -12.32 -9.48 -7.41
N ALA A 80 -13.24 -10.11 -8.13
CA ALA A 80 -13.10 -11.48 -8.58
C ALA A 80 -11.90 -11.63 -9.53
N GLU A 81 -11.79 -10.76 -10.53
CA GLU A 81 -10.72 -10.83 -11.53
C GLU A 81 -9.34 -10.56 -10.94
N ILE A 82 -9.22 -9.56 -10.06
CA ILE A 82 -7.94 -9.27 -9.42
C ILE A 82 -7.53 -10.38 -8.45
N THR A 83 -8.49 -10.99 -7.75
CA THR A 83 -8.22 -12.17 -6.92
C THR A 83 -7.73 -13.35 -7.76
N GLU A 84 -8.28 -13.55 -8.96
CA GLU A 84 -7.85 -14.61 -9.87
C GLU A 84 -6.44 -14.35 -10.43
N LEU A 85 -6.15 -13.11 -10.85
CA LEU A 85 -4.85 -12.72 -11.42
C LEU A 85 -3.73 -12.69 -10.39
N GLY A 86 -4.04 -12.34 -9.14
CA GLY A 86 -3.08 -12.24 -8.04
C GLY A 86 -2.95 -13.50 -7.19
N GLN A 87 -3.28 -14.68 -7.72
CA GLN A 87 -3.10 -15.94 -7.00
C GLN A 87 -1.68 -16.07 -6.44
N GLY A 88 -1.58 -16.33 -5.14
CA GLY A 88 -0.29 -16.43 -4.42
C GLY A 88 0.20 -15.12 -3.79
N ALA A 89 -0.45 -13.99 -4.06
CA ALA A 89 -0.25 -12.73 -3.35
C ALA A 89 -1.37 -12.46 -2.35
N ARG A 90 -1.06 -11.81 -1.23
CA ARG A 90 -2.09 -11.27 -0.34
C ARG A 90 -2.62 -9.97 -0.92
N ILE A 91 -3.87 -9.97 -1.35
CA ILE A 91 -4.54 -8.78 -1.91
C ILE A 91 -5.52 -8.22 -0.88
N VAL A 92 -5.50 -6.89 -0.71
CA VAL A 92 -6.45 -6.16 0.12
C VAL A 92 -7.13 -5.09 -0.73
N PHE A 93 -8.46 -5.12 -0.78
CA PHE A 93 -9.24 -4.08 -1.42
C PHE A 93 -9.58 -2.98 -0.42
N GLN A 94 -9.38 -1.72 -0.81
CA GLN A 94 -9.77 -0.56 -0.02
C GLN A 94 -10.63 0.39 -0.85
N ASP A 95 -11.66 0.93 -0.20
CA ASP A 95 -12.59 1.82 -0.86
C ASP A 95 -11.95 3.21 -1.07
N ALA A 96 -11.98 3.67 -2.31
CA ALA A 96 -11.50 4.97 -2.74
C ALA A 96 -12.65 5.96 -2.94
N LYS A 97 -12.41 7.24 -2.65
CA LYS A 97 -13.38 8.32 -2.92
C LYS A 97 -13.46 8.62 -4.41
N TYR A 98 -12.31 8.70 -5.07
CA TYR A 98 -12.17 9.04 -6.48
C TYR A 98 -11.48 7.93 -7.27
N THR A 99 -11.85 7.77 -8.53
CA THR A 99 -11.23 6.84 -9.49
C THR A 99 -10.02 7.48 -10.15
N LEU A 100 -9.15 6.69 -10.77
CA LEU A 100 -7.96 7.17 -11.45
C LEU A 100 -8.31 8.12 -12.60
N VAL A 101 -9.44 7.87 -13.27
CA VAL A 101 -9.96 8.74 -14.34
C VAL A 101 -10.37 10.10 -13.78
N GLU A 102 -11.14 10.11 -12.68
CA GLU A 102 -11.54 11.35 -11.99
C GLU A 102 -10.31 12.14 -11.50
N LEU A 103 -9.34 11.45 -10.92
CA LEU A 103 -8.09 12.04 -10.43
C LEU A 103 -7.25 12.64 -11.57
N LYS A 104 -7.03 11.90 -12.66
CA LYS A 104 -6.25 12.37 -13.82
C LYS A 104 -6.87 13.59 -14.46
N ALA A 105 -8.20 13.66 -14.57
CA ALA A 105 -8.89 14.84 -15.08
C ALA A 105 -8.62 16.08 -14.21
N SER A 106 -8.65 15.93 -12.89
CA SER A 106 -8.39 17.02 -11.94
C SER A 106 -6.91 17.44 -11.86
N VAL A 107 -5.96 16.53 -12.13
CA VAL A 107 -4.53 16.87 -12.22
C VAL A 107 -4.29 17.93 -13.29
N SER A 108 -4.88 17.77 -14.49
CA SER A 108 -4.76 18.77 -15.56
C SER A 108 -5.34 20.13 -15.16
N CYS A 109 -6.42 20.13 -14.40
CA CYS A 109 -7.02 21.36 -13.86
C CYS A 109 -6.08 22.04 -12.85
N ALA A 110 -5.49 21.28 -11.93
CA ALA A 110 -4.55 21.79 -10.93
C ALA A 110 -3.27 22.38 -11.54
N MET A 111 -2.71 21.72 -12.55
CA MET A 111 -1.55 22.23 -13.31
C MET A 111 -1.84 23.54 -14.05
N GLY A 112 -3.10 23.94 -14.18
CA GLY A 112 -3.48 25.25 -14.71
C GLY A 112 -3.29 26.41 -13.73
N VAL A 113 -2.99 26.15 -12.45
CA VAL A 113 -2.72 27.17 -11.42
C VAL A 113 -1.24 27.59 -11.49
N PRO A 114 -0.90 28.88 -11.68
CA PRO A 114 0.48 29.30 -11.98
C PRO A 114 1.54 28.92 -10.94
N THR A 115 1.17 28.82 -9.67
CA THR A 115 2.08 28.49 -8.56
C THR A 115 2.18 26.98 -8.32
N VAL A 116 1.41 26.15 -9.01
CA VAL A 116 1.48 24.69 -8.90
C VAL A 116 2.63 24.19 -9.75
N VAL A 117 3.57 23.48 -9.13
CA VAL A 117 4.78 22.96 -9.80
C VAL A 117 4.70 21.45 -10.05
N ILE A 118 4.00 20.72 -9.19
CA ILE A 118 3.76 19.28 -9.32
C ILE A 118 2.32 19.01 -8.92
N ALA A 119 1.61 18.20 -9.72
CA ALA A 119 0.33 17.64 -9.34
C ALA A 119 0.25 16.18 -9.76
N GLY A 120 -0.32 15.33 -8.92
CA GLY A 120 -0.49 13.91 -9.22
C GLY A 120 -1.59 13.25 -8.41
N PRO A 121 -2.15 12.13 -8.88
CA PRO A 121 -3.15 11.39 -8.12
C PRO A 121 -2.60 10.95 -6.76
N ALA A 122 -3.40 11.11 -5.72
CA ALA A 122 -3.17 10.38 -4.49
C ALA A 122 -3.52 8.91 -4.73
N VAL A 123 -2.52 8.01 -4.66
CA VAL A 123 -2.67 6.58 -4.99
C VAL A 123 -3.83 5.92 -4.23
N GLU A 124 -4.09 6.37 -3.01
CA GLU A 124 -5.18 5.90 -2.17
C GLU A 124 -6.59 6.35 -2.63
N GLY A 125 -6.69 7.15 -3.69
CA GLY A 125 -7.95 7.66 -4.22
C GLY A 125 -8.60 8.76 -3.38
N SER A 126 -7.82 9.43 -2.53
CA SER A 126 -8.29 10.48 -1.62
C SER A 126 -8.37 11.87 -2.25
N GLY A 127 -7.81 12.07 -3.45
CA GLY A 127 -7.76 13.36 -4.13
C GLY A 127 -6.48 13.55 -4.95
N VAL A 128 -6.15 14.79 -5.27
CA VAL A 128 -4.92 15.15 -5.99
C VAL A 128 -3.91 15.75 -5.02
N ARG A 129 -2.68 15.22 -5.03
CA ARG A 129 -1.54 15.82 -4.33
C ARG A 129 -0.95 16.93 -5.17
N VAL A 130 -0.69 18.08 -4.56
CA VAL A 130 -0.23 19.29 -5.21
C VAL A 130 0.95 19.85 -4.45
N THR A 131 2.07 20.05 -5.13
CA THR A 131 3.20 20.82 -4.62
C THR A 131 3.16 22.22 -5.25
N THR A 132 3.26 23.25 -4.42
CA THR A 132 3.20 24.65 -4.86
C THR A 132 4.35 25.50 -4.32
N THR A 133 4.74 26.52 -5.07
CA THR A 133 5.63 27.61 -4.59
C THR A 133 4.86 28.78 -3.97
N GLY A 134 3.54 28.80 -4.13
CA GLY A 134 2.66 29.81 -3.54
C GLY A 134 2.27 29.50 -2.09
N ASP A 135 1.39 30.33 -1.54
CA ASP A 135 0.75 30.06 -0.25
C ASP A 135 -0.28 28.91 -0.39
N PRO A 136 -0.17 27.81 0.38
CA PRO A 136 -1.05 26.65 0.24
C PRO A 136 -2.54 26.97 0.40
N ALA A 137 -2.93 27.83 1.34
CA ALA A 137 -4.34 28.15 1.58
C ALA A 137 -4.96 28.92 0.41
N THR A 138 -4.20 29.86 -0.16
CA THR A 138 -4.59 30.57 -1.38
C THR A 138 -4.75 29.61 -2.56
N VAL A 139 -3.81 28.67 -2.73
CA VAL A 139 -3.87 27.67 -3.80
C VAL A 139 -5.06 26.73 -3.64
N VAL A 140 -5.38 26.31 -2.42
CA VAL A 140 -6.60 25.52 -2.14
C VAL A 140 -7.84 26.28 -2.59
N ALA A 141 -8.00 27.55 -2.21
CA ALA A 141 -9.17 28.35 -2.59
C ALA A 141 -9.29 28.52 -4.12
N ASP A 142 -8.16 28.73 -4.82
CA ASP A 142 -8.12 28.79 -6.28
C ASP A 142 -8.54 27.46 -6.91
N LEU A 143 -8.06 26.33 -6.38
CA LEU A 143 -8.38 25.00 -6.85
C LEU A 143 -9.85 24.62 -6.61
N GLU A 144 -10.42 24.97 -5.46
CA GLU A 144 -11.84 24.76 -5.15
C GLU A 144 -12.75 25.51 -6.14
N THR A 145 -12.34 26.72 -6.53
CA THR A 145 -13.08 27.53 -7.51
C THR A 145 -12.95 26.98 -8.93
N ARG A 146 -11.76 26.54 -9.32
CA ARG A 146 -11.47 26.11 -10.70
C ARG A 146 -11.84 24.65 -10.98
N CYS A 147 -11.69 23.79 -9.98
CA CYS A 147 -11.79 22.35 -10.08
C CYS A 147 -12.77 21.82 -9.01
N PRO A 148 -14.04 22.25 -9.01
CA PRO A 148 -14.98 21.92 -7.95
C PRO A 148 -15.25 20.41 -7.87
N GLY A 149 -15.46 19.91 -6.65
CA GLY A 149 -15.81 18.50 -6.41
C GLY A 149 -14.62 17.53 -6.35
N MET A 150 -13.39 18.05 -6.34
CA MET A 150 -12.18 17.28 -6.07
C MET A 150 -11.52 17.74 -4.78
N ASP A 151 -10.93 16.81 -4.03
CA ASP A 151 -10.13 17.14 -2.85
C ASP A 151 -8.68 17.36 -3.27
N PHE A 152 -8.04 18.41 -2.73
CA PHE A 152 -6.64 18.74 -3.00
C PHE A 152 -5.82 18.71 -1.72
N HIS A 153 -4.72 17.96 -1.75
CA HIS A 153 -3.73 17.91 -0.68
C HIS A 153 -2.56 18.79 -1.10
N VAL A 154 -2.59 20.05 -0.68
CA VAL A 154 -1.62 21.07 -1.09
C VAL A 154 -0.51 21.19 -0.07
N GLU A 155 0.73 21.03 -0.51
CA GLU A 155 1.93 21.27 0.28
C GLU A 155 2.83 22.29 -0.41
N GLN A 156 3.54 23.08 0.40
CA GLN A 156 4.54 24.00 -0.12
C GLN A 156 5.83 23.23 -0.43
N GLY A 157 6.44 23.52 -1.57
CA GLY A 157 7.72 22.95 -1.99
C GLY A 157 8.52 23.90 -2.87
N GLU A 158 9.72 23.47 -3.22
CA GLU A 158 10.60 24.22 -4.11
C GLU A 158 10.28 23.91 -5.58
N ALA A 159 10.53 24.88 -6.46
CA ALA A 159 10.44 24.65 -7.89
C ALA A 159 11.50 23.62 -8.33
N PRO A 160 11.18 22.68 -9.23
CA PRO A 160 12.16 21.75 -9.78
C PRO A 160 13.33 22.54 -10.39
N VAL A 161 14.56 22.25 -9.97
CA VAL A 161 15.75 22.85 -10.56
C VAL A 161 15.86 22.34 -12.01
N PRO A 162 15.87 23.20 -13.03
CA PRO A 162 16.01 22.76 -14.40
C PRO A 162 17.34 22.02 -14.55
N ALA A 163 17.31 20.79 -15.09
CA ALA A 163 18.52 20.08 -15.44
C ALA A 163 19.29 20.95 -16.45
N GLY A 164 20.43 21.51 -16.03
CA GLY A 164 21.27 22.35 -16.88
C GLY A 164 21.58 21.60 -18.17
N ARG A 165 21.26 22.19 -19.32
CA ARG A 165 21.61 21.64 -20.64
C ARG A 165 23.13 21.45 -20.66
N ARG A 166 23.58 20.20 -20.71
CA ARG A 166 24.96 19.87 -21.09
C ARG A 166 25.10 19.95 -22.59
#